data_AF-A0A7X1P552-F1
#
_entry.id   AF-A0A7X1P552-F1
#
_cell.length_a   1.000
_cell.length_b   1.000
_cell.length_c   1.000
_cell.angle_alpha   90.00
_cell.angle_beta   90.00
_cell.angle_gamma   90.00
#
_symmetry.space_group_name_H-M   'P 1'
#
loop_
_entity.id
_entity.type
_entity.pdbx_description
1 polymer ?
#
loop_
_entity_poly.entity_id
_entity_poly.type
_entity_poly.pdbx_seq_one_letter_code
_entity_poly.pdbx_strand_id
1 'polypeptide(L)'
;MQLGERNVQLARSWKTILVAGLNKGGRGYYALDITDPNNPKGLWEICADSALCEVSDTDIGYTYGYPVITKRASDGKWVVLVTSGMNNVSPGSGRGYLYVVDLATGAILRKVSTGVGDTATPSGLAKIGGYAQSFNTNSTSRYVYGGDLEGNVWRFDLSSDPPAVLKLAELRDATGKPQSITTRPELALIEGYPIVYVGTGRYLGTNDLQDPATLSPPQPHAYQQSIYAIKDQGAAYGDARQSGNWVVQTISASGPTVRTVSDNAVEWTAKNGAKQPFTVNVGGDGGVGRRVSWREVVR
;
A
#
# COMPACT_ATOMS: atom_id res chain seq x y z
N MET A 1 16.51 -0.19 -1.40
CA MET A 1 15.99 -1.17 -2.38
C MET A 1 14.80 -1.88 -1.74
N GLN A 2 13.67 -2.03 -2.43
CA GLN A 2 12.43 -2.59 -1.88
C GLN A 2 12.07 -3.81 -2.73
N LEU A 3 12.20 -4.99 -2.14
CA LEU A 3 12.26 -6.27 -2.85
C LEU A 3 11.21 -7.22 -2.29
N GLY A 4 10.69 -8.12 -3.12
CA GLY A 4 10.00 -9.33 -2.69
C GLY A 4 10.85 -10.54 -3.05
N GLU A 5 11.17 -11.38 -2.06
CA GLU A 5 11.94 -12.62 -2.26
C GLU A 5 11.13 -13.81 -1.75
N ARG A 6 11.09 -14.90 -2.51
CA ARG A 6 10.41 -16.13 -2.06
C ARG A 6 10.95 -17.38 -2.72
N ASN A 7 11.00 -18.47 -1.94
CA ASN A 7 11.12 -19.83 -2.46
C ASN A 7 9.80 -20.24 -3.12
N VAL A 8 9.84 -20.54 -4.41
CA VAL A 8 8.69 -20.90 -5.22
C VAL A 8 8.97 -22.15 -6.02
N GLN A 9 7.93 -22.88 -6.40
CA GLN A 9 8.06 -24.08 -7.21
C GLN A 9 7.69 -23.77 -8.66
N LEU A 10 8.69 -23.75 -9.55
CA LEU A 10 8.52 -23.52 -10.99
C LEU A 10 8.98 -24.76 -11.76
N ALA A 11 8.15 -25.24 -12.70
CA ALA A 11 8.42 -26.45 -13.49
C ALA A 11 8.90 -27.66 -12.64
N ARG A 12 8.27 -27.86 -11.46
CA ARG A 12 8.60 -28.90 -10.45
C ARG A 12 9.94 -28.74 -9.72
N SER A 13 10.68 -27.65 -9.94
CA SER A 13 11.91 -27.32 -9.20
C SER A 13 11.70 -26.15 -8.23
N TRP A 14 12.35 -26.18 -7.07
CA TRP A 14 12.36 -25.05 -6.15
C TRP A 14 13.35 -23.98 -6.62
N LYS A 15 12.89 -22.73 -6.61
CA LYS A 15 13.62 -21.55 -7.07
C LYS A 15 13.50 -20.43 -6.05
N THR A 16 14.57 -19.67 -5.87
CA THR A 16 14.55 -18.41 -5.11
C THR A 16 14.40 -17.26 -6.09
N ILE A 17 13.23 -16.62 -6.11
CA ILE A 17 12.92 -15.53 -7.04
C ILE A 17 12.88 -14.20 -6.30
N LEU A 18 13.57 -13.21 -6.86
CA LEU A 18 13.52 -11.81 -6.44
C LEU A 18 12.70 -11.03 -7.45
N VAL A 19 11.74 -10.25 -6.98
CA VAL A 19 10.98 -9.29 -7.79
C VAL A 19 11.14 -7.90 -7.18
N ALA A 20 11.33 -6.89 -8.03
CA ALA A 20 11.49 -5.52 -7.58
C ALA A 20 10.92 -4.50 -8.57
N GLY A 21 10.66 -3.30 -8.06
CA GLY A 21 10.38 -2.12 -8.87
C GLY A 21 11.64 -1.26 -9.08
N LEU A 22 11.62 -0.43 -10.13
CA LEU A 22 12.69 0.50 -10.48
C LEU A 22 12.73 1.79 -9.63
N ASN A 23 11.82 1.94 -8.66
CA ASN A 23 11.67 3.14 -7.83
C ASN A 23 11.56 4.41 -8.71
N LYS A 24 12.43 5.40 -8.51
CA LYS A 24 12.47 6.64 -9.31
C LYS A 24 13.28 6.49 -10.62
N GLY A 25 14.05 5.41 -10.78
CA GLY A 25 14.95 5.23 -11.92
C GLY A 25 14.23 4.92 -13.23
N GLY A 26 13.01 4.38 -13.15
CA GLY A 26 12.20 4.05 -14.31
C GLY A 26 10.79 3.61 -13.91
N ARG A 27 9.95 3.38 -14.91
CA ARG A 27 8.57 2.91 -14.72
C ARG A 27 8.47 1.44 -15.10
N GLY A 28 8.66 0.55 -14.12
CA GLY A 28 8.70 -0.87 -14.40
C GLY A 28 9.05 -1.75 -13.21
N TYR A 29 8.87 -3.05 -13.42
CA TYR A 29 9.23 -4.14 -12.53
C TYR A 29 10.13 -5.12 -13.25
N TYR A 30 10.94 -5.85 -12.49
CA TYR A 30 11.78 -6.92 -13.01
C TYR A 30 11.84 -8.08 -12.04
N ALA A 31 12.17 -9.27 -12.55
CA ALA A 31 12.39 -10.46 -11.75
C ALA A 31 13.70 -11.16 -12.10
N LEU A 32 14.34 -11.70 -11.07
CA LEU A 32 15.58 -12.47 -11.14
C LEU A 32 15.40 -13.85 -10.48
N ASP A 33 15.91 -14.89 -11.12
CA ASP A 33 16.21 -16.17 -10.44
C ASP A 33 17.55 -16.02 -9.74
N ILE A 34 17.51 -15.99 -8.40
CA ILE A 34 18.66 -15.88 -7.51
C ILE A 34 18.90 -17.18 -6.73
N THR A 35 18.42 -18.31 -7.26
CA THR A 35 18.65 -19.64 -6.65
C THR A 35 20.15 -19.92 -6.48
N ASP A 36 20.97 -19.47 -7.43
CA ASP A 36 22.42 -19.38 -7.28
C ASP A 36 22.80 -17.89 -7.09
N PRO A 37 23.19 -17.47 -5.87
CA PRO A 37 23.52 -16.07 -5.62
C PRO A 37 24.79 -15.59 -6.36
N ASN A 38 25.65 -16.51 -6.81
CA ASN A 38 26.85 -16.17 -7.58
C ASN A 38 26.56 -16.00 -9.08
N ASN A 39 25.39 -16.45 -9.55
CA ASN A 39 25.01 -16.40 -10.96
C ASN A 39 23.52 -16.08 -11.13
N PRO A 40 23.07 -14.87 -10.72
CA PRO A 40 21.68 -14.46 -10.85
C PRO A 40 21.28 -14.35 -12.32
N LYS A 41 20.06 -14.79 -12.65
CA LYS A 41 19.53 -14.79 -14.02
C LYS A 41 18.29 -13.90 -14.13
N GLY A 42 18.26 -13.03 -15.14
CA GLY A 42 17.05 -12.30 -15.50
C GLY A 42 15.94 -13.25 -15.94
N LEU A 43 14.74 -13.06 -15.41
CA LEU A 43 13.56 -13.80 -15.84
C LEU A 43 12.71 -12.98 -16.80
N TRP A 44 12.33 -11.77 -16.40
CA TRP A 44 11.49 -10.89 -17.19
C TRP A 44 11.59 -9.45 -16.67
N GLU A 45 11.19 -8.53 -17.53
CA GLU A 45 10.99 -7.11 -17.24
C GLU A 45 9.61 -6.70 -17.76
N ILE A 46 8.91 -5.85 -17.01
CA ILE A 46 7.65 -5.24 -17.40
C ILE A 46 7.80 -3.74 -17.21
N CYS A 47 7.55 -2.94 -18.24
CA CYS A 47 7.68 -1.49 -18.11
C CYS A 47 6.61 -0.71 -18.87
N ALA A 48 6.61 0.60 -18.68
CA ALA A 48 5.67 1.50 -19.34
C ALA A 48 5.94 1.68 -20.85
N ASP A 49 7.14 1.35 -21.31
CA ASP A 49 7.61 1.61 -22.66
C ASP A 49 7.73 0.30 -23.46
N SER A 50 6.88 0.16 -24.49
CA SER A 50 6.88 -1.00 -25.38
C SER A 50 8.11 -1.09 -26.28
N ALA A 51 8.89 -0.01 -26.41
CA ALA A 51 10.17 -0.05 -27.11
C ALA A 51 11.30 -0.65 -26.26
N LEU A 52 11.12 -0.72 -24.94
CA LEU A 52 12.11 -1.24 -23.99
C LEU A 52 11.77 -2.64 -23.48
N CYS A 53 10.49 -2.94 -23.24
CA CYS A 53 10.05 -4.22 -22.67
C CYS A 53 9.09 -4.96 -23.58
N GLU A 54 9.30 -6.28 -23.71
CA GLU A 54 8.40 -7.19 -24.43
C GLU A 54 6.98 -7.16 -23.83
N VAL A 55 6.89 -7.23 -22.50
CA VAL A 55 5.63 -7.00 -21.78
C VAL A 55 5.62 -5.55 -21.31
N SER A 56 4.62 -4.78 -21.76
CA SER A 56 4.50 -3.38 -21.40
C SER A 56 3.07 -2.96 -21.13
N ASP A 57 2.90 -1.98 -20.24
CA ASP A 57 1.63 -1.33 -19.97
C ASP A 57 1.86 0.13 -19.56
N THR A 58 1.25 1.06 -20.29
CA THR A 58 1.41 2.51 -20.11
C THR A 58 0.96 3.02 -18.74
N ASP A 59 0.11 2.27 -18.03
CA ASP A 59 -0.36 2.58 -16.68
C ASP A 59 0.61 2.15 -15.57
N ILE A 60 1.81 1.67 -15.91
CA ILE A 60 2.90 1.48 -14.97
C ILE A 60 3.63 2.81 -14.78
N GLY A 61 3.69 3.26 -13.53
CA GLY A 61 4.38 4.47 -13.08
C GLY A 61 5.66 4.13 -12.33
N TYR A 62 6.07 5.02 -11.42
CA TYR A 62 7.21 4.79 -10.52
C TYR A 62 6.84 3.81 -9.42
N THR A 63 7.58 2.72 -9.37
CA THR A 63 7.20 1.51 -8.63
C THR A 63 7.94 1.44 -7.29
N TYR A 64 7.45 2.18 -6.29
CA TYR A 64 7.97 2.17 -4.91
C TYR A 64 7.30 1.12 -3.99
N GLY A 65 6.45 0.27 -4.58
CA GLY A 65 5.72 -0.79 -3.89
C GLY A 65 6.58 -2.02 -3.63
N TYR A 66 6.23 -2.78 -2.59
CA TYR A 66 6.75 -4.12 -2.41
C TYR A 66 5.91 -5.10 -3.23
N PRO A 67 6.51 -5.91 -4.11
CA PRO A 67 5.81 -7.00 -4.75
C PRO A 67 5.35 -8.04 -3.72
N VAL A 68 4.13 -8.57 -3.87
CA VAL A 68 3.63 -9.69 -3.07
C VAL A 68 3.64 -10.94 -3.94
N ILE A 69 4.60 -11.85 -3.69
CA ILE A 69 4.68 -13.15 -4.36
C ILE A 69 3.75 -14.11 -3.64
N THR A 70 2.77 -14.69 -4.33
CA THR A 70 1.74 -15.57 -3.75
C THR A 70 1.29 -16.64 -4.73
N LYS A 71 0.46 -17.59 -4.27
CA LYS A 71 -0.25 -18.52 -5.15
C LYS A 71 -1.64 -17.97 -5.43
N ARG A 72 -2.08 -18.09 -6.68
CA ARG A 72 -3.46 -17.82 -7.07
C ARG A 72 -4.37 -18.94 -6.57
N ALA A 73 -5.47 -18.58 -5.94
CA ALA A 73 -6.38 -19.54 -5.32
C ALA A 73 -7.05 -20.49 -6.33
N SER A 74 -7.30 -20.03 -7.56
CA SER A 74 -8.04 -20.77 -8.58
C SER A 74 -7.31 -21.99 -9.14
N ASP A 75 -5.98 -21.94 -9.26
CA ASP A 75 -5.18 -22.97 -9.94
C ASP A 75 -3.83 -23.26 -9.26
N GLY A 76 -3.53 -22.61 -8.12
CA GLY A 76 -2.28 -22.78 -7.39
C GLY A 76 -1.04 -22.20 -8.08
N LYS A 77 -1.22 -21.48 -9.20
CA LYS A 77 -0.13 -20.87 -9.96
C LYS A 77 0.57 -19.78 -9.13
N TRP A 78 1.89 -19.75 -9.17
CA TRP A 78 2.67 -18.67 -8.57
C TRP A 78 2.51 -17.39 -9.38
N VAL A 79 2.10 -16.33 -8.69
CA VAL A 79 1.91 -15.00 -9.25
C VAL A 79 2.64 -13.98 -8.38
N VAL A 80 2.94 -12.84 -8.99
CA VAL A 80 3.37 -11.65 -8.25
C VAL A 80 2.32 -10.57 -8.40
N LEU A 81 1.98 -9.95 -7.28
CA LEU A 81 1.06 -8.84 -7.20
C LEU A 81 1.88 -7.57 -7.09
N VAL A 82 1.67 -6.66 -8.03
CA VAL A 82 2.31 -5.34 -8.10
C VAL A 82 1.28 -4.28 -8.41
N THR A 83 1.64 -2.99 -8.33
CA THR A 83 0.70 -1.89 -8.49
C THR A 83 1.06 -1.00 -9.67
N SER A 84 0.19 -0.08 -10.04
CA SER A 84 0.50 0.99 -10.99
C SER A 84 1.58 1.94 -10.50
N GLY A 85 1.80 2.05 -9.20
CA GLY A 85 2.78 2.97 -8.64
C GLY A 85 2.36 4.44 -8.78
N MET A 86 3.36 5.32 -8.71
CA MET A 86 3.19 6.78 -8.67
C MET A 86 3.37 7.41 -10.05
N ASN A 87 2.68 8.52 -10.34
CA ASN A 87 2.84 9.28 -11.57
C ASN A 87 2.79 8.42 -12.85
N ASN A 88 1.85 7.47 -12.90
CA ASN A 88 1.57 6.65 -14.07
C ASN A 88 0.74 7.43 -15.11
N VAL A 89 1.26 8.59 -15.49
CA VAL A 89 0.67 9.53 -16.45
C VAL A 89 1.63 9.79 -17.60
N SER A 90 1.09 10.16 -18.77
CA SER A 90 1.88 10.46 -19.97
C SER A 90 2.83 9.32 -20.34
N PRO A 91 2.37 8.23 -20.97
CA PRO A 91 1.05 8.05 -21.60
C PRO A 91 -0.06 7.42 -20.74
N GLY A 92 0.22 7.03 -19.49
CA GLY A 92 -0.77 6.37 -18.63
C GLY A 92 -1.96 7.26 -18.21
N SER A 93 -2.98 6.60 -17.65
CA SER A 93 -4.26 7.19 -17.23
C SER A 93 -4.23 7.86 -15.85
N GLY A 94 -3.19 7.63 -15.04
CA GLY A 94 -3.12 8.10 -13.65
C GLY A 94 -3.98 7.31 -12.65
N ARG A 95 -4.70 6.28 -13.12
CA ARG A 95 -5.54 5.44 -12.25
C ARG A 95 -4.73 4.47 -11.40
N GLY A 96 -5.28 4.10 -10.25
CA GLY A 96 -4.73 3.03 -9.41
C GLY A 96 -5.05 1.65 -9.99
N TYR A 97 -4.03 0.81 -10.14
CA TYR A 97 -4.21 -0.58 -10.57
C TYR A 97 -3.46 -1.56 -9.67
N LEU A 98 -4.06 -2.73 -9.45
CA LEU A 98 -3.36 -3.95 -9.03
C LEU A 98 -3.13 -4.81 -10.27
N TYR A 99 -1.89 -5.23 -10.49
CA TYR A 99 -1.52 -6.19 -11.52
C TYR A 99 -1.31 -7.56 -10.88
N VAL A 100 -1.90 -8.58 -11.49
CA VAL A 100 -1.58 -10.00 -11.22
C VAL A 100 -0.70 -10.46 -12.36
N VAL A 101 0.56 -10.75 -12.05
CA VAL A 101 1.58 -11.11 -13.04
C VAL A 101 2.00 -12.56 -12.83
N ASP A 102 2.15 -13.30 -13.92
CA ASP A 102 2.71 -14.64 -13.89
C ASP A 102 4.17 -14.59 -13.42
N LEU A 103 4.50 -15.29 -12.33
CA LEU A 103 5.82 -15.17 -11.72
C LEU A 103 6.94 -15.69 -12.64
N ALA A 104 6.66 -16.68 -13.49
CA ALA A 104 7.66 -17.32 -14.32
C ALA A 104 7.95 -16.52 -15.60
N THR A 105 6.90 -15.93 -16.19
CA THR A 105 6.95 -15.34 -17.55
C THR A 105 6.83 -13.82 -17.58
N GLY A 106 6.39 -13.18 -16.50
CA GLY A 106 6.11 -11.75 -16.50
C GLY A 106 4.82 -11.37 -17.24
N ALA A 107 4.06 -12.34 -17.75
CA ALA A 107 2.79 -12.06 -18.42
C ALA A 107 1.81 -11.39 -17.44
N ILE A 108 1.21 -10.26 -17.85
CA ILE A 108 0.14 -9.61 -17.09
C ILE A 108 -1.12 -10.46 -17.24
N LEU A 109 -1.47 -11.20 -16.18
CA LEU A 109 -2.65 -12.06 -16.15
C LEU A 109 -3.91 -11.24 -15.91
N ARG A 110 -3.85 -10.25 -15.00
CA ARG A 110 -4.94 -9.33 -14.71
C ARG A 110 -4.42 -7.93 -14.44
N LYS A 111 -5.22 -6.94 -14.83
CA LYS A 111 -5.08 -5.52 -14.48
C LYS A 111 -6.40 -5.07 -13.87
N VAL A 112 -6.38 -4.80 -12.58
CA VAL A 112 -7.58 -4.53 -11.78
C VAL A 112 -7.57 -3.07 -11.36
N SER A 113 -8.50 -2.27 -11.88
CA SER A 113 -8.59 -0.84 -11.55
C SER A 113 -9.28 -0.61 -10.22
N THR A 114 -8.79 0.35 -9.45
CA THR A 114 -9.53 0.92 -8.31
C THR A 114 -10.66 1.85 -8.75
N GLY A 115 -10.66 2.27 -10.02
CA GLY A 115 -11.55 3.30 -10.54
C GLY A 115 -11.21 4.72 -10.09
N VAL A 116 -10.16 4.91 -9.29
CA VAL A 116 -9.72 6.21 -8.77
C VAL A 116 -8.42 6.65 -9.44
N GLY A 117 -8.32 7.97 -9.65
CA GLY A 117 -7.18 8.65 -10.25
C GLY A 117 -7.43 9.04 -11.70
N ASP A 118 -6.76 10.11 -12.12
CA ASP A 118 -6.71 10.57 -13.51
C ASP A 118 -5.37 11.26 -13.80
N THR A 119 -5.21 11.83 -14.98
CA THR A 119 -3.95 12.48 -15.39
C THR A 119 -3.63 13.75 -14.61
N ALA A 120 -4.62 14.39 -13.97
CA ALA A 120 -4.44 15.60 -13.17
C ALA A 120 -4.21 15.27 -11.69
N THR A 121 -4.91 14.27 -11.17
CA THR A 121 -4.83 13.76 -9.80
C THR A 121 -4.60 12.25 -9.81
N PRO A 122 -3.35 11.81 -10.07
CA PRO A 122 -3.05 10.38 -10.12
C PRO A 122 -3.26 9.73 -8.75
N SER A 123 -3.88 8.54 -8.73
CA SER A 123 -4.17 7.81 -7.47
C SER A 123 -2.90 7.51 -6.67
N GLY A 124 -1.82 7.09 -7.34
CA GLY A 124 -0.57 6.78 -6.67
C GLY A 124 -0.62 5.53 -5.78
N LEU A 125 -1.47 4.55 -6.12
CA LEU A 125 -1.50 3.24 -5.47
C LEU A 125 -0.12 2.57 -5.61
N ALA A 126 0.65 2.52 -4.52
CA ALA A 126 2.03 2.06 -4.56
C ALA A 126 2.30 0.86 -3.65
N LYS A 127 2.22 1.02 -2.32
CA LYS A 127 2.61 -0.02 -1.38
C LYS A 127 1.40 -0.89 -1.01
N ILE A 128 1.59 -2.20 -1.10
CA ILE A 128 0.58 -3.21 -0.78
C ILE A 128 1.08 -4.21 0.26
N GLY A 129 0.15 -4.82 0.99
CA GLY A 129 0.37 -5.93 1.90
C GLY A 129 -0.61 -7.06 1.58
N GLY A 130 -0.10 -8.29 1.41
CA GLY A 130 -0.94 -9.47 1.23
C GLY A 130 -1.29 -10.13 2.55
N TYR A 131 -2.58 -10.40 2.78
CA TYR A 131 -3.09 -11.23 3.86
C TYR A 131 -3.30 -12.66 3.37
N ALA A 132 -2.67 -13.65 4.01
CA ALA A 132 -2.94 -15.06 3.81
C ALA A 132 -3.46 -15.65 5.13
N GLN A 133 -4.46 -16.51 5.04
CA GLN A 133 -5.07 -17.12 6.22
C GLN A 133 -4.10 -18.11 6.92
N SER A 134 -3.12 -18.65 6.20
CA SER A 134 -2.12 -19.57 6.74
C SER A 134 -0.74 -19.31 6.13
N PHE A 135 -0.16 -18.14 6.38
CA PHE A 135 1.14 -17.76 5.80
C PHE A 135 2.26 -18.80 5.97
N ASN A 136 2.21 -19.58 7.06
CA ASN A 136 3.19 -20.60 7.42
C ASN A 136 3.05 -21.92 6.64
N THR A 137 1.83 -22.26 6.20
CA THR A 137 1.55 -23.56 5.55
C THR A 137 1.05 -23.42 4.12
N ASN A 138 0.44 -22.28 3.78
CA ASN A 138 -0.06 -21.99 2.45
C ASN A 138 0.24 -20.53 2.07
N SER A 139 1.00 -20.38 0.99
CA SER A 139 1.39 -19.09 0.43
C SER A 139 0.28 -18.37 -0.35
N THR A 140 -0.96 -18.87 -0.31
CA THR A 140 -2.13 -18.32 -1.00
C THR A 140 -2.69 -17.13 -0.22
N SER A 141 -2.45 -15.91 -0.71
CA SER A 141 -3.07 -14.71 -0.17
C SER A 141 -4.55 -14.71 -0.52
N ARG A 142 -5.38 -14.37 0.46
CA ARG A 142 -6.83 -14.19 0.30
C ARG A 142 -7.15 -12.75 -0.06
N TYR A 143 -6.53 -11.80 0.65
CA TYR A 143 -6.73 -10.38 0.43
C TYR A 143 -5.41 -9.68 0.17
N VAL A 144 -5.44 -8.61 -0.61
CA VAL A 144 -4.36 -7.62 -0.67
C VAL A 144 -4.91 -6.27 -0.29
N TYR A 145 -4.20 -5.56 0.57
CA TYR A 145 -4.54 -4.22 0.98
C TYR A 145 -3.52 -3.22 0.45
N GLY A 146 -3.98 -2.03 0.07
CA GLY A 146 -3.14 -0.94 -0.40
C GLY A 146 -3.75 0.41 -0.08
N GLY A 147 -2.92 1.43 0.06
CA GLY A 147 -3.35 2.82 0.20
C GLY A 147 -2.97 3.64 -1.01
N ASP A 148 -3.68 4.76 -1.22
CA ASP A 148 -3.40 5.71 -2.29
C ASP A 148 -3.29 7.16 -1.79
N LEU A 149 -2.89 8.08 -2.68
CA LEU A 149 -2.66 9.49 -2.35
C LEU A 149 -3.95 10.27 -2.05
N GLU A 150 -5.09 9.73 -2.46
CA GLU A 150 -6.42 10.27 -2.17
C GLU A 150 -6.96 9.77 -0.81
N GLY A 151 -6.14 9.04 -0.04
CA GLY A 151 -6.48 8.55 1.29
C GLY A 151 -7.42 7.36 1.28
N ASN A 152 -7.57 6.67 0.14
CA ASN A 152 -8.39 5.47 0.08
C ASN A 152 -7.58 4.25 0.54
N VAL A 153 -8.19 3.41 1.39
CA VAL A 153 -7.71 2.07 1.72
C VAL A 153 -8.48 1.08 0.88
N TRP A 154 -7.76 0.33 0.05
CA TRP A 154 -8.30 -0.66 -0.87
C TRP A 154 -8.10 -2.06 -0.33
N ARG A 155 -9.09 -2.93 -0.57
CA ARG A 155 -8.96 -4.39 -0.49
C ARG A 155 -9.20 -4.98 -1.86
N PHE A 156 -8.32 -5.88 -2.28
CA PHE A 156 -8.48 -6.75 -3.44
C PHE A 156 -8.69 -8.18 -2.95
N ASP A 157 -9.81 -8.80 -3.31
CA ASP A 157 -10.14 -10.17 -2.95
C ASP A 157 -9.71 -11.16 -4.03
N LEU A 158 -8.66 -11.92 -3.73
CA LEU A 158 -8.03 -12.89 -4.63
C LEU A 158 -8.79 -14.23 -4.70
N SER A 159 -9.90 -14.40 -3.97
CA SER A 159 -10.77 -15.57 -4.11
C SER A 159 -11.63 -15.54 -5.38
N SER A 160 -11.66 -14.40 -6.06
CA SER A 160 -12.34 -14.18 -7.34
C SER A 160 -11.32 -13.89 -8.45
N ASP A 161 -11.69 -14.19 -9.70
CA ASP A 161 -10.87 -13.89 -10.87
C ASP A 161 -11.72 -13.21 -11.96
N PRO A 162 -11.54 -11.90 -12.25
CA PRO A 162 -10.56 -10.99 -11.66
C PRO A 162 -10.81 -10.70 -10.16
N PRO A 163 -9.78 -10.28 -9.40
CA PRO A 163 -9.94 -9.89 -8.01
C PRO A 163 -11.02 -8.82 -7.80
N ALA A 164 -11.96 -9.07 -6.89
CA ALA A 164 -12.98 -8.10 -6.51
C ALA A 164 -12.37 -6.94 -5.72
N VAL A 165 -12.75 -5.72 -6.06
CA VAL A 165 -12.22 -4.49 -5.46
C VAL A 165 -13.22 -3.92 -4.47
N LEU A 166 -12.75 -3.63 -3.26
CA LEU A 166 -13.48 -2.90 -2.25
C LEU A 166 -12.67 -1.68 -1.82
N LYS A 167 -13.27 -0.49 -1.90
CA LYS A 167 -12.79 0.66 -1.15
C LYS A 167 -13.20 0.48 0.32
N LEU A 168 -12.29 -0.02 1.14
CA LEU A 168 -12.57 -0.40 2.52
C LEU A 168 -12.86 0.85 3.38
N ALA A 169 -12.06 1.91 3.23
CA ALA A 169 -12.23 3.15 3.97
C ALA A 169 -11.63 4.34 3.20
N GLU A 170 -12.11 5.54 3.51
CA GLU A 170 -11.49 6.81 3.17
C GLU A 170 -10.91 7.44 4.43
N LEU A 171 -9.65 7.87 4.37
CA LEU A 171 -8.95 8.51 5.49
C LEU A 171 -8.91 10.01 5.22
N ARG A 172 -9.63 10.76 6.07
CA ARG A 172 -9.77 12.20 5.96
C ARG A 172 -9.48 12.86 7.30
N ASP A 173 -9.06 14.12 7.27
CA ASP A 173 -8.96 14.95 8.48
C ASP A 173 -10.33 15.49 8.93
N ALA A 174 -10.34 16.28 10.00
CA ALA A 174 -11.56 16.86 10.57
C ALA A 174 -12.33 17.76 9.59
N THR A 175 -11.65 18.29 8.57
CA THR A 175 -12.20 19.21 7.57
C THR A 175 -12.61 18.50 6.29
N GLY A 176 -12.47 17.18 6.23
CA GLY A 176 -12.79 16.36 5.06
C GLY A 176 -11.68 16.28 4.01
N LYS A 177 -10.49 16.86 4.27
CA LYS A 177 -9.36 16.75 3.35
C LYS A 177 -8.77 15.34 3.37
N PRO A 178 -8.45 14.73 2.21
CA PRO A 178 -7.85 13.40 2.14
C PRO A 178 -6.48 13.37 2.82
N GLN A 179 -6.23 12.30 3.57
CA GLN A 179 -4.94 11.98 4.18
C GLN A 179 -4.22 10.94 3.33
N SER A 180 -3.29 11.39 2.47
CA SER A 180 -2.55 10.53 1.55
C SER A 180 -1.88 9.36 2.26
N ILE A 181 -1.83 8.19 1.63
CA ILE A 181 -1.19 6.99 2.18
C ILE A 181 0.02 6.64 1.31
N THR A 182 1.22 6.80 1.86
CA THR A 182 2.47 6.36 1.20
C THR A 182 3.17 5.21 1.94
N THR A 183 2.61 4.79 3.07
CA THR A 183 3.11 3.67 3.88
C THR A 183 2.55 2.33 3.39
N ARG A 184 3.24 1.24 3.73
CA ARG A 184 2.74 -0.10 3.47
C ARG A 184 1.73 -0.45 4.56
N PRO A 185 0.54 -0.98 4.22
CA PRO A 185 -0.36 -1.53 5.23
C PRO A 185 0.31 -2.71 5.97
N GLU A 186 0.28 -2.67 7.29
CA GLU A 186 0.65 -3.80 8.15
C GLU A 186 -0.61 -4.55 8.57
N LEU A 187 -0.51 -5.86 8.70
CA LEU A 187 -1.67 -6.74 8.80
C LEU A 187 -1.57 -7.59 10.06
N ALA A 188 -2.66 -7.69 10.82
CA ALA A 188 -2.79 -8.61 11.94
C ALA A 188 -4.10 -9.40 11.84
N LEU A 189 -4.21 -10.43 12.67
CA LEU A 189 -5.44 -11.15 12.92
C LEU A 189 -5.78 -10.97 14.40
N ILE A 190 -6.88 -10.28 14.70
CA ILE A 190 -7.36 -10.05 16.06
C ILE A 190 -8.78 -10.56 16.14
N GLU A 191 -9.04 -11.49 17.07
CA GLU A 191 -10.37 -12.09 17.28
C GLU A 191 -11.01 -12.65 16.00
N GLY A 192 -10.19 -13.16 15.07
CA GLY A 192 -10.64 -13.71 13.78
C GLY A 192 -10.89 -12.67 12.68
N TYR A 193 -10.71 -11.38 12.96
CA TYR A 193 -10.81 -10.30 11.97
C TYR A 193 -9.44 -9.89 11.43
N PRO A 194 -9.28 -9.74 10.09
CA PRO A 194 -8.12 -9.07 9.53
C PRO A 194 -8.13 -7.60 9.95
N ILE A 195 -7.06 -7.15 10.60
CA ILE A 195 -6.86 -5.76 10.97
C ILE A 195 -5.80 -5.14 10.06
N VAL A 196 -6.15 -4.02 9.43
CA VAL A 196 -5.30 -3.28 8.51
C VAL A 196 -4.78 -2.03 9.22
N TYR A 197 -3.50 -2.03 9.57
CA TYR A 197 -2.81 -0.89 10.14
C TYR A 197 -2.27 0.00 9.02
N VAL A 198 -2.62 1.29 9.04
CA VAL A 198 -2.22 2.26 8.02
C VAL A 198 -1.80 3.57 8.69
N GLY A 199 -0.60 4.04 8.37
CA GLY A 199 -0.17 5.40 8.71
C GLY A 199 -0.36 6.33 7.51
N THR A 200 -1.01 7.46 7.71
CA THR A 200 -1.14 8.48 6.68
C THR A 200 0.07 9.41 6.66
N GLY A 201 0.34 9.95 5.49
CA GLY A 201 1.41 10.90 5.21
C GLY A 201 1.93 10.73 3.80
N ARG A 202 2.48 11.81 3.26
CA ARG A 202 3.27 11.80 2.03
C ARG A 202 4.51 12.65 2.19
N TYR A 203 5.57 12.26 1.48
CA TYR A 203 6.80 13.03 1.37
C TYR A 203 7.44 12.77 0.02
N LEU A 204 6.87 13.38 -1.01
CA LEU A 204 7.15 13.14 -2.41
C LEU A 204 7.74 14.37 -3.11
N GLY A 205 7.49 15.58 -2.57
CA GLY A 205 8.02 16.83 -3.11
C GLY A 205 8.26 17.91 -2.05
N THR A 206 8.81 19.04 -2.48
CA THR A 206 9.12 20.19 -1.61
C THR A 206 7.87 20.80 -0.98
N ASN A 207 6.73 20.75 -1.66
CA ASN A 207 5.45 21.18 -1.12
C ASN A 207 5.01 20.37 0.10
N ASP A 208 5.52 19.15 0.28
CA ASP A 208 5.22 18.33 1.46
C ASP A 208 6.05 18.75 2.69
N LEU A 209 6.90 19.79 2.60
CA LEU A 209 7.69 20.31 3.73
C LEU A 209 6.94 21.34 4.56
N GLN A 210 5.85 21.90 4.04
CA GLN A 210 5.10 22.99 4.67
C GLN A 210 3.64 22.56 4.87
N ASP A 211 2.87 23.36 5.59
CA ASP A 211 1.43 23.13 5.70
C ASP A 211 0.78 23.25 4.29
N PRO A 212 0.07 22.22 3.80
CA PRO A 212 -0.69 22.30 2.56
C PRO A 212 -1.59 23.54 2.43
N ALA A 213 -2.11 24.06 3.55
CA ALA A 213 -2.95 25.25 3.59
C ALA A 213 -2.18 26.56 3.37
N THR A 214 -0.87 26.59 3.61
CA THR A 214 -0.04 27.79 3.44
C THR A 214 0.59 27.91 2.04
N LEU A 215 0.42 26.90 1.20
CA LEU A 215 0.92 26.91 -0.18
C LEU A 215 0.04 27.79 -1.09
N SER A 216 0.61 28.26 -2.20
CA SER A 216 -0.12 29.01 -3.23
C SER A 216 0.04 28.29 -4.59
N PRO A 217 -1.04 27.67 -5.13
CA PRO A 217 -2.36 27.52 -4.52
C PRO A 217 -2.35 26.52 -3.33
N PRO A 218 -3.31 26.62 -2.38
CA PRO A 218 -3.44 25.65 -1.30
C PRO A 218 -3.64 24.25 -1.85
N GLN A 219 -2.95 23.28 -1.25
CA GLN A 219 -3.03 21.89 -1.67
C GLN A 219 -4.24 21.19 -1.03
N PRO A 220 -4.87 20.23 -1.73
CA PRO A 220 -6.14 19.64 -1.30
C PRO A 220 -5.99 18.61 -0.17
N HIS A 221 -4.76 18.20 0.17
CA HIS A 221 -4.52 17.14 1.16
C HIS A 221 -4.41 17.68 2.58
N ALA A 222 -4.70 16.81 3.55
CA ALA A 222 -4.69 17.12 4.96
C ALA A 222 -3.29 17.43 5.49
N TYR A 223 -3.20 18.40 6.43
CA TYR A 223 -1.98 18.64 7.22
C TYR A 223 -1.85 17.61 8.35
N GLN A 224 -2.91 17.47 9.15
CA GLN A 224 -2.97 16.51 10.25
C GLN A 224 -2.96 15.09 9.67
N GLN A 225 -2.02 14.27 10.16
CA GLN A 225 -1.91 12.87 9.78
C GLN A 225 -2.45 11.97 10.90
N SER A 226 -2.60 10.69 10.63
CA SER A 226 -3.22 9.75 11.56
C SER A 226 -2.69 8.34 11.34
N ILE A 227 -2.70 7.54 12.40
CA ILE A 227 -2.54 6.09 12.33
C ILE A 227 -3.91 5.46 12.54
N TYR A 228 -4.26 4.49 11.69
CA TYR A 228 -5.52 3.75 11.74
C TYR A 228 -5.23 2.26 11.94
N ALA A 229 -6.07 1.62 12.74
CA ALA A 229 -6.24 0.17 12.79
C ALA A 229 -7.66 -0.13 12.33
N ILE A 230 -7.82 -0.69 11.13
CA ILE A 230 -9.11 -0.85 10.45
C ILE A 230 -9.49 -2.33 10.47
N LYS A 231 -10.61 -2.67 11.09
CA LYS A 231 -11.16 -4.03 11.04
C LYS A 231 -11.75 -4.28 9.66
N ASP A 232 -11.26 -5.26 8.89
CA ASP A 232 -11.96 -5.68 7.69
C ASP A 232 -13.17 -6.56 8.05
N GLN A 233 -14.36 -5.99 7.85
CA GLN A 233 -15.65 -6.66 8.09
C GLN A 233 -16.33 -7.14 6.80
N GLY A 234 -15.65 -7.11 5.65
CA GLY A 234 -16.26 -7.48 4.37
C GLY A 234 -16.90 -6.33 3.60
N ALA A 235 -17.10 -5.16 4.23
CA ALA A 235 -17.88 -4.03 3.69
C ALA A 235 -17.16 -2.68 3.87
N ALA A 236 -17.52 -1.71 3.03
CA ALA A 236 -16.96 -0.36 3.05
C ALA A 236 -17.44 0.44 4.27
N TYR A 237 -16.53 1.21 4.87
CA TYR A 237 -16.84 2.17 5.94
C TYR A 237 -17.17 3.58 5.42
N GLY A 238 -16.78 3.92 4.18
CA GLY A 238 -16.73 5.32 3.74
C GLY A 238 -15.64 6.08 4.50
N ASP A 239 -15.88 7.36 4.81
CA ASP A 239 -14.98 8.18 5.61
C ASP A 239 -14.83 7.61 7.04
N ALA A 240 -13.65 7.11 7.39
CA ALA A 240 -13.33 6.55 8.71
C ALA A 240 -13.43 7.58 9.86
N ARG A 241 -13.43 8.87 9.55
CA ARG A 241 -13.61 9.93 10.53
C ARG A 241 -15.07 10.21 10.84
N GLN A 242 -15.94 10.13 9.82
CA GLN A 242 -17.38 10.41 9.91
C GLN A 242 -18.23 9.16 10.16
N SER A 243 -17.79 8.00 9.67
CA SER A 243 -18.42 6.71 9.99
C SER A 243 -18.29 6.43 11.49
N GLY A 244 -19.35 5.88 12.09
CA GLY A 244 -19.42 5.67 13.53
C GLY A 244 -18.49 4.56 14.06
N ASN A 245 -18.50 4.35 15.38
CA ASN A 245 -17.88 3.21 16.10
C ASN A 245 -16.36 3.01 15.99
N TRP A 246 -15.58 4.09 15.83
CA TRP A 246 -14.13 4.06 15.98
C TRP A 246 -13.70 4.42 17.39
N VAL A 247 -12.71 3.72 17.93
CA VAL A 247 -12.05 4.11 19.18
C VAL A 247 -10.95 5.11 18.87
N VAL A 248 -11.01 6.29 19.49
CA VAL A 248 -9.97 7.30 19.34
C VAL A 248 -8.89 7.06 20.40
N GLN A 249 -7.64 6.99 19.97
CA GLN A 249 -6.50 7.12 20.86
C GLN A 249 -5.96 8.56 20.80
N THR A 250 -5.32 9.02 21.87
CA THR A 250 -4.70 10.36 21.96
C THR A 250 -3.22 10.24 22.34
N ILE A 251 -2.35 10.87 21.56
CA ILE A 251 -0.95 11.10 21.91
C ILE A 251 -0.86 12.39 22.73
N SER A 252 -0.29 12.29 23.93
CA SER A 252 -0.08 13.41 24.84
C SER A 252 1.42 13.60 25.14
N ALA A 253 1.86 14.83 25.35
CA ALA A 253 3.21 15.13 25.81
C ALA A 253 3.30 14.97 27.32
N SER A 254 4.11 14.01 27.79
CA SER A 254 4.45 13.84 29.21
C SER A 254 5.83 14.39 29.57
N GLY A 255 6.56 14.89 28.58
CA GLY A 255 7.85 15.56 28.74
C GLY A 255 8.40 16.08 27.40
N PRO A 256 9.60 16.68 27.38
CA PRO A 256 10.19 17.26 26.17
C PRO A 256 10.40 16.23 25.05
N THR A 257 10.83 15.02 25.42
CA THR A 257 11.13 13.91 24.49
C THR A 257 10.20 12.72 24.66
N VAL A 258 9.27 12.78 25.61
CA VAL A 258 8.37 11.69 25.96
C VAL A 258 6.96 12.01 25.49
N ARG A 259 6.35 11.02 24.87
CA ARG A 259 4.95 11.02 24.45
C ARG A 259 4.30 9.78 25.04
N THR A 260 3.10 9.92 25.59
CA THR A 260 2.25 8.82 26.02
C THR A 260 1.07 8.70 25.05
N VAL A 261 0.52 7.51 24.95
CA VAL A 261 -0.70 7.24 24.18
C VAL A 261 -1.78 6.82 25.17
N SER A 262 -3.02 7.26 24.97
CA SER A 262 -4.15 6.72 25.74
C SER A 262 -4.30 5.21 25.51
N ASP A 263 -4.90 4.52 26.46
CA ASP A 263 -5.14 3.08 26.42
C ASP A 263 -6.63 2.78 26.42
N ASN A 264 -7.36 3.39 25.48
CA ASN A 264 -8.80 3.15 25.36
C ASN A 264 -9.02 1.74 24.76
N ALA A 265 -9.76 0.87 25.45
CA ALA A 265 -10.02 -0.48 24.98
C ALA A 265 -10.77 -0.51 23.63
N VAL A 266 -10.45 -1.49 22.78
CA VAL A 266 -11.09 -1.72 21.48
C VAL A 266 -11.83 -3.05 21.51
N GLU A 267 -13.15 -2.99 21.69
CA GLU A 267 -14.02 -4.17 21.60
C GLU A 267 -14.25 -4.53 20.12
N TRP A 268 -13.46 -5.43 19.56
CA TRP A 268 -13.43 -5.70 18.11
C TRP A 268 -14.74 -6.28 17.56
N THR A 269 -15.56 -6.90 18.40
CA THR A 269 -16.92 -7.33 18.06
C THR A 269 -17.86 -6.14 17.79
N ALA A 270 -17.71 -5.03 18.52
CA ALA A 270 -18.61 -3.87 18.47
C ALA A 270 -18.02 -2.64 17.74
N LYS A 271 -16.70 -2.56 17.63
CA LYS A 271 -15.98 -1.40 17.07
C LYS A 271 -15.43 -1.70 15.68
N ASN A 272 -15.33 -0.65 14.87
CA ASN A 272 -14.79 -0.69 13.51
C ASN A 272 -13.25 -0.70 13.51
N GLY A 273 -12.65 -0.36 14.65
CA GLY A 273 -11.22 -0.31 14.87
C GLY A 273 -10.83 0.88 15.72
N ALA A 274 -9.59 1.32 15.57
CA ALA A 274 -9.03 2.45 16.31
C ALA A 274 -8.35 3.47 15.39
N LYS A 275 -8.33 4.74 15.81
CA LYS A 275 -7.63 5.83 15.11
C LYS A 275 -6.89 6.74 16.09
N GLN A 276 -5.70 7.15 15.70
CA GLN A 276 -4.84 8.06 16.46
C GLN A 276 -4.47 9.26 15.57
N PRO A 277 -5.11 10.42 15.73
CA PRO A 277 -4.68 11.63 15.06
C PRO A 277 -3.37 12.15 15.67
N PHE A 278 -2.50 12.73 14.84
CA PHE A 278 -1.33 13.46 15.29
C PHE A 278 -1.07 14.66 14.37
N THR A 279 -0.75 15.80 14.97
CA THR A 279 -0.38 17.02 14.24
C THR A 279 1.14 17.14 14.21
N VAL A 280 1.71 17.31 13.02
CA VAL A 280 3.14 17.55 12.84
C VAL A 280 3.34 19.05 12.64
N ASN A 281 3.58 19.82 13.71
CA ASN A 281 3.96 21.23 13.56
C ASN A 281 5.36 21.31 12.96
N VAL A 282 5.45 21.73 11.69
CA VAL A 282 6.71 22.06 11.02
C VAL A 282 6.82 23.59 10.93
N GLY A 283 7.28 24.20 12.01
CA GLY A 283 7.56 25.64 12.06
C GLY A 283 7.48 26.23 13.47
N GLY A 284 8.63 26.69 13.99
CA GLY A 284 8.73 27.52 15.20
C GLY A 284 9.00 26.75 16.49
N ASP A 285 10.28 26.72 16.88
CA ASP A 285 10.88 26.30 18.16
C ASP A 285 10.69 24.85 18.65
N GLY A 286 11.77 24.05 18.49
CA GLY A 286 11.98 22.75 19.16
C GLY A 286 11.71 21.50 18.34
N GLY A 287 11.70 21.62 17.00
CA GLY A 287 11.23 20.59 16.06
C GLY A 287 12.06 19.31 15.99
N VAL A 288 11.45 18.19 16.42
CA VAL A 288 11.70 16.87 15.81
C VAL A 288 10.41 16.44 15.13
N GLY A 289 10.34 16.68 13.82
CA GLY A 289 9.23 16.23 12.99
C GLY A 289 9.19 14.70 12.94
N ARG A 290 8.12 14.08 13.42
CA ARG A 290 7.90 12.63 13.26
C ARG A 290 6.89 12.41 12.14
N ARG A 291 7.38 11.87 11.04
CA ARG A 291 6.57 11.25 9.99
C ARG A 291 6.77 9.75 10.10
N VAL A 292 5.71 8.97 9.90
CA VAL A 292 5.85 7.52 9.82
C VAL A 292 6.43 7.18 8.46
N SER A 293 7.75 7.08 8.41
CA SER A 293 8.49 6.41 7.35
C SER A 293 9.15 5.21 8.03
N TRP A 294 8.65 4.02 7.72
CA TRP A 294 9.10 2.70 8.17
C TRP A 294 8.49 2.07 9.42
N ARG A 295 8.64 0.75 9.38
CA ARG A 295 8.11 -0.36 10.14
C ARG A 295 8.37 -0.25 11.64
N GLU A 296 7.39 0.25 12.37
CA GLU A 296 7.21 -0.02 13.79
C GLU A 296 5.72 -0.21 14.05
N VAL A 297 5.40 -1.01 15.07
CA VAL A 297 4.06 -1.40 15.52
C VAL A 297 3.46 -2.61 14.78
N VAL A 298 4.03 -3.80 15.01
CA VAL A 298 3.32 -4.94 15.64
C VAL A 298 4.38 -5.80 16.33
N ARG A 299 4.38 -5.83 17.67
CA ARG A 299 4.85 -6.97 18.47
C ARG A 299 3.69 -7.39 19.35
#